data_AF-A0A3P7KEA4-F1
#
_entry.id   AF-A0A3P7KEA4-F1
#
_cell.length_a   1.000
_cell.length_b   1.000
_cell.length_c   1.000
_cell.angle_alpha   90.00
_cell.angle_beta   90.00
_cell.angle_gamma   90.00
#
_symmetry.space_group_name_H-M   'P 1'
#
loop_
_entity.id
_entity.type
_entity.pdbx_description
1 polymer ?
#
loop_
_entity_poly.entity_id
_entity_poly.type
_entity_poly.pdbx_seq_one_letter_code
_entity_poly.pdbx_strand_id
1 'polypeptide(L)'
;MSNRRRHASDDYEIDAKRHRGLPEYDEVERRLQTLIIRVDESVRNMIPCCGPDFISFYFQSATSSLESNLESLCTLLEADLDKYRTKIIEIITLCVCQLPDKVTVYSTLVGLLNAKNFNFGGEIVEKLVSDLQTKLEAEDYEHAMYIITFLCDLGNSRVLTLSSITEFLDGLMQSAFEENVPQVPTTILSFTFRNCISARTDWFVYVVLRVLPWIGLELNEKKKEELDNILEGASKYIEGRKKIHVRMLQVWSSNTPHEQEDYLDCLMAQVTSLKNNDWKEKQIARHYVAFDAALQDALQHNLPSFSPPIHSEGANYPLPMVVFRLFDYADCPEDGTVLPGAHSIERFLIEEELNWIIDFNATDRKIWH
;
A
#
# COMPACT_ATOMS: atom_id res chain seq x y z
N MET A 1 -41.72 26.77 52.36
CA MET A 1 -40.63 27.03 51.40
C MET A 1 -39.91 25.71 51.17
N SER A 2 -40.38 24.94 50.19
CA SER A 2 -39.75 24.76 48.87
C SER A 2 -38.47 23.92 48.96
N ASN A 3 -38.56 22.60 48.76
CA ASN A 3 -38.24 21.90 47.50
C ASN A 3 -36.74 22.08 47.12
N ARG A 4 -35.88 21.06 46.95
CA ARG A 4 -36.04 19.68 46.50
C ARG A 4 -34.84 18.86 47.01
N ARG A 5 -35.10 17.71 47.63
CA ARG A 5 -34.32 16.50 47.37
C ARG A 5 -34.91 15.88 46.12
N ARG A 6 -34.14 15.73 45.04
CA ARG A 6 -34.51 14.85 43.92
C ARG A 6 -33.27 14.05 43.52
N HIS A 7 -33.42 12.74 43.72
CA HIS A 7 -32.82 11.64 43.00
C HIS A 7 -31.80 12.01 41.91
N ALA A 8 -30.53 11.79 42.23
CA ALA A 8 -29.46 11.66 41.26
C ALA A 8 -29.31 10.18 40.87
N SER A 9 -30.38 9.58 40.31
CA SER A 9 -30.34 8.18 39.84
C SER A 9 -30.90 7.97 38.43
N ASP A 10 -31.54 8.97 37.82
CA ASP A 10 -32.33 8.72 36.60
C ASP A 10 -31.73 9.37 35.33
N ASP A 11 -30.70 10.22 35.46
CA ASP A 11 -30.04 10.85 34.29
C ASP A 11 -29.00 9.93 33.61
N TYR A 12 -28.53 8.88 34.28
CA TYR A 12 -27.65 7.88 33.65
C TYR A 12 -28.41 6.89 32.76
N GLU A 13 -29.74 6.79 32.89
CA GLU A 13 -30.54 5.85 32.09
C GLU A 13 -31.01 6.45 30.75
N ILE A 14 -30.95 7.77 30.58
CA ILE A 14 -31.40 8.43 29.35
C ILE A 14 -30.26 8.56 28.32
N ASP A 15 -29.00 8.65 28.74
CA ASP A 15 -27.84 8.68 27.83
C ASP A 15 -27.45 7.29 27.30
N ALA A 16 -27.92 6.21 27.92
CA ALA A 16 -27.74 4.85 27.43
C ALA A 16 -28.56 4.52 26.16
N LYS A 17 -29.50 5.39 25.74
CA LYS A 17 -30.31 5.21 24.51
C LYS A 17 -29.81 6.01 23.29
N ARG A 18 -28.61 6.57 23.36
CA ARG A 18 -27.90 7.13 22.20
C ARG A 18 -26.53 6.50 22.01
N HIS A 19 -26.42 5.19 22.23
CA HIS A 19 -25.45 4.42 21.46
C HIS A 19 -25.88 4.55 20.00
N ARG A 20 -25.18 5.41 19.25
CA ARG A 20 -25.13 5.35 17.80
C ARG A 20 -24.60 3.97 17.47
N GLY A 21 -25.50 3.01 17.30
CA GLY A 21 -25.17 1.74 16.69
C GLY A 21 -24.48 2.02 15.36
N LEU A 22 -23.43 1.26 15.07
CA LEU A 22 -22.95 1.10 13.70
C LEU A 22 -24.19 0.86 12.80
N PRO A 23 -24.22 1.39 11.57
CA PRO A 23 -25.32 1.10 10.65
C PRO A 23 -25.60 -0.40 10.66
N GLU A 24 -26.86 -0.80 10.83
CA GLU A 24 -27.24 -2.20 10.66
C GLU A 24 -26.88 -2.60 9.23
N TYR A 25 -25.74 -3.28 9.09
CA TYR A 25 -25.40 -3.91 7.82
C TYR A 25 -26.37 -5.06 7.62
N ASP A 26 -27.13 -4.98 6.53
CA ASP A 26 -27.97 -6.05 6.06
C ASP A 26 -27.10 -7.31 5.87
N GLU A 27 -27.66 -8.50 6.07
CA GLU A 27 -26.92 -9.77 6.07
C GLU A 27 -26.06 -9.95 4.80
N VAL A 28 -26.55 -9.40 3.69
CA VAL A 28 -25.88 -9.37 2.39
C VAL A 28 -24.56 -8.59 2.43
N GLU A 29 -24.49 -7.44 3.10
CA GLU A 29 -23.28 -6.61 3.12
C GLU A 29 -22.16 -7.26 3.95
N ARG A 30 -22.53 -7.91 5.06
CA ARG A 30 -21.59 -8.75 5.83
C ARG A 30 -21.08 -9.94 5.02
N ARG A 31 -21.94 -10.55 4.21
CA ARG A 31 -21.54 -11.61 3.28
C ARG A 31 -20.58 -11.11 2.21
N LEU A 32 -20.86 -9.96 1.57
CA LEU A 32 -19.97 -9.35 0.57
C LEU A 32 -18.59 -9.07 1.17
N GLN A 33 -18.55 -8.49 2.37
CA GLN A 33 -17.29 -8.22 3.08
C GLN A 33 -16.51 -9.51 3.34
N THR A 34 -17.17 -10.57 3.81
CA THR A 34 -16.53 -11.85 4.08
C THR A 34 -15.95 -12.48 2.81
N LEU A 35 -16.69 -12.43 1.71
CA LEU A 35 -16.25 -13.00 0.43
C LEU A 35 -15.05 -12.26 -0.16
N ILE A 36 -15.02 -10.92 -0.07
CA ILE A 36 -13.92 -10.11 -0.59
C ILE A 36 -12.65 -10.31 0.25
N ILE A 37 -12.76 -10.31 1.58
CA ILE A 37 -11.59 -10.45 2.47
C ILE A 37 -10.94 -11.83 2.33
N ARG A 38 -11.75 -12.88 2.10
CA ARG A 38 -11.33 -14.29 2.11
C ARG A 38 -11.14 -14.90 0.72
N VAL A 39 -11.06 -14.10 -0.33
CA VAL A 39 -11.00 -14.60 -1.72
C VAL A 39 -9.81 -15.53 -1.99
N ASP A 40 -8.72 -15.34 -1.26
CA ASP A 40 -7.47 -16.10 -1.36
C ASP A 40 -7.30 -17.16 -0.25
N GLU A 41 -8.21 -17.21 0.72
CA GLU A 41 -8.18 -18.23 1.77
C GLU A 41 -8.62 -19.58 1.20
N SER A 42 -7.66 -20.48 0.95
CA SER A 42 -7.98 -21.89 0.79
C SER A 42 -8.53 -22.44 2.12
N VAL A 43 -9.54 -23.31 2.07
CA VAL A 43 -10.23 -23.91 3.24
C VAL A 43 -9.29 -24.49 4.31
N ARG A 44 -8.01 -24.74 3.99
CA ARG A 44 -7.02 -25.26 4.94
C ARG A 44 -6.59 -24.28 6.04
N ASN A 45 -6.77 -22.97 5.86
CA ASN A 45 -6.28 -21.97 6.83
C ASN A 45 -7.39 -21.29 7.66
N MET A 46 -8.60 -21.84 7.70
CA MET A 46 -9.67 -21.27 8.54
C MET A 46 -9.48 -21.61 10.03
N ILE A 47 -8.99 -20.64 10.82
CA ILE A 47 -9.21 -20.59 12.28
C ILE A 47 -10.44 -19.70 12.55
N PRO A 48 -11.40 -20.14 13.39
CA PRO A 48 -12.71 -19.49 13.51
C PRO A 48 -12.63 -18.21 14.34
N CYS A 49 -12.57 -17.05 13.68
CA CYS A 49 -12.80 -15.76 14.33
C CYS A 49 -14.30 -15.45 14.55
N CYS A 50 -15.21 -16.36 14.19
CA CYS A 50 -16.65 -16.19 14.33
C CYS A 50 -17.26 -17.42 15.02
N GLY A 51 -18.20 -17.18 15.93
CA GLY A 51 -18.72 -18.17 16.89
C GLY A 51 -19.33 -19.45 16.28
N PRO A 52 -19.67 -20.43 17.15
CA PRO A 52 -19.99 -21.81 16.78
C PRO A 52 -21.18 -21.99 15.84
N ASP A 53 -22.06 -20.99 15.68
CA ASP A 53 -23.25 -21.07 14.85
C ASP A 53 -22.97 -20.87 13.33
N PHE A 54 -21.75 -20.47 12.95
CA PHE A 54 -21.37 -20.23 11.54
C PHE A 54 -20.78 -21.47 10.84
N ILE A 55 -20.50 -22.55 11.59
CA ILE A 55 -19.71 -23.70 11.12
C ILE A 55 -20.50 -24.65 10.20
N SER A 56 -21.83 -24.66 10.28
CA SER A 56 -22.64 -25.65 9.54
C SER A 56 -22.89 -25.31 8.06
N PHE A 57 -22.64 -24.08 7.61
CA PHE A 57 -22.94 -23.67 6.21
C PHE A 57 -21.72 -23.64 5.29
N TYR A 58 -20.49 -23.70 5.84
CA TYR A 58 -19.24 -23.51 5.08
C TYR A 58 -18.49 -24.80 4.73
N PHE A 59 -19.00 -25.97 5.09
CA PHE A 59 -18.33 -27.25 4.82
C PHE A 59 -18.59 -27.81 3.40
N GLN A 60 -18.99 -26.97 2.45
CA GLN A 60 -19.28 -27.41 1.08
C GLN A 60 -18.74 -26.47 0.00
N SER A 61 -17.43 -26.28 -0.03
CA SER A 61 -16.70 -26.00 -1.28
C SER A 61 -15.20 -26.23 -1.10
N ALA A 62 -14.75 -27.36 -1.62
CA ALA A 62 -13.37 -27.82 -1.60
C ALA A 62 -12.56 -27.28 -2.81
N THR A 63 -11.26 -27.03 -2.62
CA THR A 63 -10.18 -27.19 -3.64
C THR A 63 -10.15 -26.28 -4.90
N SER A 64 -10.75 -25.10 -4.94
CA SER A 64 -10.62 -24.17 -6.09
C SER A 64 -9.29 -23.39 -6.07
N SER A 65 -8.74 -23.10 -7.26
CA SER A 65 -7.57 -22.23 -7.39
C SER A 65 -7.94 -20.76 -7.12
N LEU A 66 -6.96 -19.91 -6.82
CA LEU A 66 -7.20 -18.47 -6.61
C LEU A 66 -7.85 -17.82 -7.83
N GLU A 67 -7.46 -18.23 -9.03
CA GLU A 67 -8.05 -17.75 -10.29
C GLU A 67 -9.55 -18.07 -10.36
N SER A 68 -9.92 -19.31 -10.04
CA SER A 68 -11.34 -19.72 -10.01
C SER A 68 -12.13 -18.98 -8.92
N ASN A 69 -11.50 -18.69 -7.78
CA ASN A 69 -12.11 -17.88 -6.72
C ASN A 69 -12.34 -16.43 -7.18
N LEU A 70 -11.35 -15.81 -7.81
CA LEU A 70 -11.43 -14.44 -8.34
C LEU A 70 -12.51 -14.31 -9.42
N GLU A 71 -12.58 -15.26 -10.35
CA GLU A 71 -13.61 -15.27 -11.40
C GLU A 71 -15.02 -15.45 -10.82
N SER A 72 -15.17 -16.36 -9.84
CA SER A 72 -16.44 -16.59 -9.14
C SER A 72 -16.86 -15.36 -8.34
N LEU A 73 -15.93 -14.74 -7.61
CA LEU A 73 -16.18 -13.53 -6.84
C LEU A 73 -16.56 -12.37 -7.77
N CYS A 74 -15.84 -12.17 -8.88
CA CYS A 74 -16.15 -11.14 -9.85
C CYS A 74 -17.57 -11.29 -10.40
N THR A 75 -17.98 -12.51 -10.75
CA THR A 75 -19.32 -12.80 -11.26
C THR A 75 -20.41 -12.50 -10.22
N LEU A 76 -20.16 -12.83 -8.95
CA LEU A 76 -21.06 -12.53 -7.84
C LEU A 76 -21.18 -11.03 -7.60
N LEU A 77 -20.05 -10.33 -7.52
CA LEU A 77 -20.04 -8.88 -7.29
C LEU A 77 -20.69 -8.14 -8.46
N GLU A 78 -20.44 -8.53 -9.71
CA GLU A 78 -21.07 -7.97 -10.91
C GLU A 78 -22.60 -8.00 -10.82
N ALA A 79 -23.18 -9.11 -10.38
CA ALA A 79 -24.64 -9.25 -10.22
C ALA A 79 -25.22 -8.33 -9.12
N ASP A 80 -24.42 -8.00 -8.12
CA ASP A 80 -24.79 -7.16 -6.97
C ASP A 80 -24.39 -5.68 -7.13
N LEU A 81 -23.62 -5.33 -8.17
CA LEU A 81 -23.07 -3.98 -8.37
C LEU A 81 -24.16 -2.92 -8.40
N ASP A 82 -25.30 -3.13 -9.05
CA ASP A 82 -26.33 -2.09 -9.17
C ASP A 82 -26.96 -1.71 -7.82
N LYS A 83 -26.96 -2.63 -6.86
CA LYS A 83 -27.55 -2.41 -5.53
C LYS A 83 -26.51 -2.04 -4.47
N TYR A 84 -25.32 -2.63 -4.55
CA TYR A 84 -24.31 -2.56 -3.49
C TYR A 84 -23.00 -1.91 -3.93
N ARG A 85 -22.98 -1.20 -5.08
CA ARG A 85 -21.77 -0.56 -5.65
C ARG A 85 -20.89 0.15 -4.62
N THR A 86 -21.48 1.12 -3.92
CA THR A 86 -20.77 1.96 -2.95
C THR A 86 -20.17 1.11 -1.84
N LYS A 87 -20.90 0.11 -1.35
CA LYS A 87 -20.42 -0.78 -0.29
C LYS A 87 -19.28 -1.67 -0.77
N ILE A 88 -19.37 -2.20 -1.99
CA ILE A 88 -18.30 -3.01 -2.61
C ILE A 88 -17.03 -2.17 -2.75
N ILE A 89 -17.15 -0.94 -3.25
CA ILE A 89 -16.04 0.01 -3.35
C ILE A 89 -15.42 0.26 -1.96
N GLU A 90 -16.23 0.59 -0.95
CA GLU A 90 -15.77 0.82 0.42
C GLU A 90 -15.03 -0.40 1.02
N ILE A 91 -15.53 -1.61 0.77
CA ILE A 91 -14.88 -2.84 1.24
C ILE A 91 -13.54 -3.03 0.55
N ILE A 92 -13.47 -2.87 -0.78
CA ILE A 92 -12.22 -3.07 -1.53
C ILE A 92 -11.18 -2.01 -1.11
N THR A 93 -11.54 -0.73 -1.01
CA THR A 93 -10.58 0.31 -0.60
C THR A 93 -10.13 0.15 0.85
N LEU A 94 -11.00 -0.37 1.74
CA LEU A 94 -10.60 -0.79 3.07
C LEU A 94 -9.57 -1.93 3.01
N CYS A 95 -9.80 -2.94 2.18
CA CYS A 95 -8.86 -4.06 2.03
C CYS A 95 -7.50 -3.59 1.51
N VAL A 96 -7.45 -2.64 0.56
CA VAL A 96 -6.20 -2.03 0.08
C VAL A 96 -5.41 -1.40 1.23
N CYS A 97 -6.10 -0.76 2.18
CA CYS A 97 -5.46 -0.15 3.34
C CYS A 97 -5.04 -1.17 4.41
N GLN A 98 -5.78 -2.27 4.58
CA GLN A 98 -5.59 -3.17 5.72
C GLN A 98 -4.82 -4.45 5.37
N LEU A 99 -4.75 -4.81 4.09
CA LEU A 99 -4.18 -6.06 3.57
C LEU A 99 -3.25 -5.77 2.37
N PRO A 100 -2.16 -5.00 2.58
CA PRO A 100 -1.21 -4.64 1.52
C PRO A 100 -0.42 -5.83 0.95
N ASP A 101 -0.35 -6.95 1.66
CA ASP A 101 0.18 -8.23 1.18
C ASP A 101 -0.66 -8.81 0.01
N LYS A 102 -1.95 -8.45 -0.04
CA LYS A 102 -2.91 -8.91 -1.06
C LYS A 102 -3.14 -7.91 -2.19
N VAL A 103 -2.24 -6.93 -2.38
CA VAL A 103 -2.36 -5.88 -3.41
C VAL A 103 -2.71 -6.45 -4.79
N THR A 104 -1.99 -7.48 -5.24
CA THR A 104 -2.20 -8.04 -6.60
C THR A 104 -3.48 -8.86 -6.72
N VAL A 105 -4.00 -9.39 -5.61
CA VAL A 105 -5.31 -10.07 -5.57
C VAL A 105 -6.41 -9.05 -5.81
N TYR A 106 -6.39 -7.95 -5.07
CA TYR A 106 -7.39 -6.89 -5.19
C TYR A 106 -7.27 -6.11 -6.49
N SER A 107 -6.06 -5.87 -7.01
CA SER A 107 -5.90 -5.18 -8.30
C SER A 107 -6.44 -6.03 -9.44
N THR A 108 -6.22 -7.35 -9.39
CA THR A 108 -6.80 -8.30 -10.35
C THR A 108 -8.32 -8.30 -10.28
N LEU A 109 -8.91 -8.35 -9.08
CA LEU A 109 -10.37 -8.29 -8.90
C LEU A 109 -10.96 -6.99 -9.48
N VAL A 110 -10.32 -5.84 -9.21
CA VAL A 110 -10.75 -4.55 -9.75
C VAL A 110 -10.60 -4.50 -11.27
N GLY A 111 -9.52 -5.08 -11.84
CA GLY A 111 -9.34 -5.24 -13.28
C GLY A 111 -10.48 -6.02 -13.93
N LEU A 112 -10.84 -7.17 -13.34
CA LEU A 112 -11.95 -8.00 -13.82
C LEU A 112 -13.30 -7.25 -13.75
N LEU A 113 -13.58 -6.56 -12.64
CA LEU A 113 -14.80 -5.77 -12.48
C LEU A 113 -14.85 -4.57 -13.43
N ASN A 114 -13.73 -3.89 -13.68
CA ASN A 114 -13.63 -2.80 -14.65
C ASN A 114 -13.91 -3.30 -16.08
N ALA A 115 -13.39 -4.47 -16.45
CA ALA A 115 -13.65 -5.09 -17.75
C ALA A 115 -15.16 -5.38 -17.98
N LYS A 116 -15.91 -5.65 -16.91
CA LYS A 116 -17.36 -5.85 -16.93
C LYS A 116 -18.14 -4.53 -16.86
N ASN A 117 -17.67 -3.59 -16.05
CA ASN A 117 -18.35 -2.33 -15.76
C ASN A 117 -17.33 -1.19 -15.64
N PHE A 118 -17.15 -0.46 -16.74
CA PHE A 118 -16.22 0.67 -16.82
C PHE A 118 -16.51 1.76 -15.77
N ASN A 119 -17.79 2.05 -15.48
CA ASN A 119 -18.16 3.08 -14.51
C ASN A 119 -17.73 2.70 -13.09
N PHE A 120 -17.83 1.41 -12.72
CA PHE A 120 -17.30 0.93 -11.44
C PHE A 120 -15.79 1.19 -11.33
N GLY A 121 -15.02 0.92 -12.40
CA GLY A 121 -13.58 1.20 -12.45
C GLY A 121 -13.25 2.68 -12.24
N GLY A 122 -14.07 3.58 -12.78
CA GLY A 122 -13.92 5.02 -12.55
C GLY A 122 -14.22 5.42 -11.10
N GLU A 123 -15.35 4.97 -10.57
CA GLU A 123 -15.80 5.29 -9.20
C GLU A 123 -14.80 4.81 -8.13
N ILE A 124 -14.18 3.62 -8.31
CA ILE A 124 -13.18 3.13 -7.36
C ILE A 124 -11.86 3.90 -7.44
N VAL A 125 -11.43 4.30 -8.64
CA VAL A 125 -10.24 5.17 -8.82
C VAL A 125 -10.47 6.52 -8.16
N GLU A 126 -11.62 7.15 -8.37
CA GLU A 126 -11.99 8.42 -7.72
C GLU A 126 -11.98 8.29 -6.19
N LYS A 127 -12.54 7.19 -5.66
CA LYS A 127 -12.54 6.91 -4.22
C LYS A 127 -11.12 6.73 -3.68
N LEU A 128 -10.25 5.97 -4.36
CA LEU A 128 -8.87 5.77 -3.95
C LEU A 128 -8.07 7.08 -3.91
N VAL A 129 -8.24 7.96 -4.90
CA VAL A 129 -7.59 9.28 -4.91
C VAL A 129 -8.11 10.17 -3.78
N SER A 130 -9.43 10.16 -3.52
CA SER A 130 -10.01 10.86 -2.39
C SER A 130 -9.50 10.34 -1.04
N ASP A 131 -9.33 9.02 -0.91
CA ASP A 131 -8.80 8.39 0.29
C ASP A 131 -7.31 8.73 0.45
N LEU A 132 -6.52 8.69 -0.62
CA LEU A 132 -5.11 9.11 -0.61
C LEU A 132 -4.95 10.54 -0.09
N GLN A 133 -5.76 11.48 -0.59
CA GLN A 133 -5.76 12.85 -0.12
C GLN A 133 -6.05 12.93 1.39
N THR A 134 -7.09 12.22 1.83
CA THR A 134 -7.49 12.17 3.25
C THR A 134 -6.39 11.59 4.13
N LYS A 135 -5.70 10.55 3.66
CA LYS A 135 -4.58 9.91 4.38
C LYS A 135 -3.39 10.85 4.53
N LEU A 136 -3.01 11.56 3.48
CA LEU A 136 -1.91 12.52 3.53
C LEU A 136 -2.21 13.73 4.42
N GLU A 137 -3.45 14.24 4.38
CA GLU A 137 -3.89 15.33 5.27
C GLU A 137 -3.89 14.91 6.74
N ALA A 138 -4.17 13.64 7.01
CA ALA A 138 -4.14 13.04 8.34
C ALA A 138 -2.75 12.58 8.78
N GLU A 139 -1.70 12.81 7.97
CA GLU A 139 -0.33 12.34 8.21
C GLU A 139 -0.22 10.80 8.34
N ASP A 140 -1.17 10.07 7.74
CA ASP A 140 -1.23 8.61 7.68
C ASP A 140 -0.47 8.11 6.44
N TYR A 141 0.84 8.29 6.46
CA TYR A 141 1.74 8.01 5.34
C TYR A 141 1.83 6.52 5.00
N GLU A 142 1.62 5.65 5.98
CA GLU A 142 1.64 4.20 5.76
C GLU A 142 0.48 3.78 4.85
N HIS A 143 -0.75 4.15 5.20
CA HIS A 143 -1.91 3.82 4.37
C HIS A 143 -1.90 4.59 3.05
N ALA A 144 -1.39 5.82 3.03
CA ALA A 144 -1.17 6.54 1.78
C ALA A 144 -0.24 5.75 0.83
N MET A 145 0.84 5.19 1.35
CA MET A 145 1.78 4.37 0.58
C MET A 145 1.13 3.08 0.04
N TYR A 146 0.24 2.43 0.80
CA TYR A 146 -0.53 1.27 0.32
C TYR A 146 -1.45 1.64 -0.85
N ILE A 147 -2.15 2.78 -0.75
CA ILE A 147 -3.00 3.28 -1.83
C ILE A 147 -2.17 3.61 -3.08
N ILE A 148 -1.01 4.28 -2.95
CA ILE A 148 -0.13 4.60 -4.08
C ILE A 148 0.38 3.32 -4.76
N THR A 149 0.78 2.32 -3.97
CA THR A 149 1.21 1.01 -4.48
C THR A 149 0.08 0.35 -5.28
N PHE A 150 -1.13 0.37 -4.74
CA PHE A 150 -2.31 -0.18 -5.41
C PHE A 150 -2.65 0.56 -6.72
N LEU A 151 -2.66 1.89 -6.71
CA LEU A 151 -2.88 2.70 -7.92
C LEU A 151 -1.84 2.40 -9.01
N CYS A 152 -0.58 2.15 -8.64
CA CYS A 152 0.44 1.76 -9.61
C CYS A 152 0.15 0.35 -10.19
N ASP A 153 -0.20 -0.62 -9.36
CA ASP A 153 -0.49 -1.98 -9.81
C ASP A 153 -1.81 -2.09 -10.62
N LEU A 154 -2.72 -1.11 -10.46
CA LEU A 154 -3.89 -0.95 -11.35
C LEU A 154 -3.51 -0.69 -12.82
N GLY A 155 -2.29 -0.25 -13.11
CA GLY A 155 -1.76 -0.19 -14.47
C GLY A 155 -1.55 -1.58 -15.08
N ASN A 156 -1.05 -2.52 -14.29
CA ASN A 156 -0.81 -3.91 -14.72
C ASN A 156 -2.13 -4.67 -14.95
N SER A 157 -3.13 -4.43 -14.09
CA SER A 157 -4.49 -5.01 -14.22
C SER A 157 -5.39 -4.30 -15.24
N ARG A 158 -4.82 -3.38 -16.05
CA ARG A 158 -5.48 -2.65 -17.14
C ARG A 158 -6.67 -1.78 -16.69
N VAL A 159 -6.62 -1.25 -15.47
CA VAL A 159 -7.62 -0.29 -14.98
C VAL A 159 -7.19 1.14 -15.26
N LEU A 160 -5.90 1.45 -15.07
CA LEU A 160 -5.34 2.79 -15.29
C LEU A 160 -4.41 2.84 -16.51
N THR A 161 -4.38 3.98 -17.20
CA THR A 161 -3.41 4.22 -18.27
C THR A 161 -2.02 4.45 -17.69
N LEU A 162 -0.99 3.89 -18.36
CA LEU A 162 0.41 4.11 -17.96
C LEU A 162 0.84 5.59 -18.05
N SER A 163 0.24 6.36 -18.97
CA SER A 163 0.48 7.81 -19.05
C SER A 163 0.05 8.50 -17.75
N SER A 164 -1.17 8.23 -17.26
CA SER A 164 -1.65 8.87 -16.02
C SER A 164 -0.88 8.41 -14.77
N ILE A 165 -0.40 7.17 -14.73
CA ILE A 165 0.48 6.68 -13.65
C ILE A 165 1.83 7.42 -13.69
N THR A 166 2.40 7.61 -14.87
CA THR A 166 3.67 8.32 -15.04
C THR A 166 3.55 9.78 -14.59
N GLU A 167 2.48 10.47 -15.01
CA GLU A 167 2.18 11.84 -14.58
C GLU A 167 1.97 11.92 -13.06
N PHE A 168 1.32 10.93 -12.48
CA PHE A 168 1.13 10.83 -11.03
C PHE A 168 2.45 10.65 -10.26
N LEU A 169 3.33 9.74 -10.71
CA LEU A 169 4.65 9.53 -10.10
C LEU A 169 5.55 10.76 -10.25
N ASP A 170 5.52 11.42 -11.41
CA ASP A 170 6.24 12.68 -11.62
C ASP A 170 5.67 13.79 -10.72
N GLY A 171 4.34 13.87 -10.54
CA GLY A 171 3.71 14.78 -9.60
C GLY A 171 4.16 14.56 -8.15
N LEU A 172 4.29 13.31 -7.70
CA LEU A 172 4.86 12.97 -6.38
C LEU A 172 6.32 13.44 -6.27
N MET A 173 7.13 13.21 -7.30
CA MET A 173 8.52 13.69 -7.35
C MET A 173 8.59 15.23 -7.32
N GLN A 174 7.76 15.92 -8.09
CA GLN A 174 7.72 17.40 -8.11
C GLN A 174 7.32 17.97 -6.75
N SER A 175 6.38 17.34 -6.04
CA SER A 175 6.01 17.73 -4.67
C SER A 175 7.11 17.50 -3.64
N ALA A 176 8.07 16.63 -3.96
CA ALA A 176 9.30 16.49 -3.20
C ALA A 176 10.20 17.75 -3.35
N PHE A 177 10.13 18.45 -4.48
CA PHE A 177 10.98 19.61 -4.80
C PHE A 177 10.29 20.97 -4.72
N GLU A 178 9.10 21.08 -4.10
CA GLU A 178 8.35 22.34 -4.01
C GLU A 178 9.21 23.53 -3.51
N GLU A 179 9.55 24.45 -4.43
CA GLU A 179 10.38 25.65 -4.21
C GLU A 179 9.67 26.78 -3.44
N ASN A 180 8.46 26.54 -2.92
CA ASN A 180 7.72 27.52 -2.09
C ASN A 180 8.21 27.57 -0.63
N VAL A 181 9.42 27.09 -0.39
CA VAL A 181 10.27 27.62 0.68
C VAL A 181 10.96 28.83 0.06
N PRO A 182 10.63 30.08 0.43
CA PRO A 182 11.26 31.24 -0.18
C PRO A 182 12.78 31.03 -0.17
N GLN A 183 13.48 31.49 -1.22
CA GLN A 183 14.95 31.49 -1.36
C GLN A 183 15.65 32.34 -0.27
N VAL A 184 15.09 32.38 0.92
CA VAL A 184 15.79 32.67 2.14
C VAL A 184 16.91 31.63 2.23
N PRO A 185 18.17 32.04 2.33
CA PRO A 185 19.27 31.13 2.52
C PRO A 185 18.91 30.14 3.61
N THR A 186 19.27 28.87 3.43
CA THR A 186 19.17 27.80 4.42
C THR A 186 20.07 28.10 5.63
N THR A 187 20.21 29.35 6.07
CA THR A 187 20.75 29.84 7.33
C THR A 187 19.67 30.53 8.17
N ILE A 188 18.53 30.95 7.58
CA ILE A 188 17.48 31.73 8.27
C ILE A 188 16.27 30.88 8.69
N LEU A 189 16.00 29.75 8.02
CA LEU A 189 14.94 28.82 8.45
C LEU A 189 15.32 28.14 9.77
N SER A 190 14.35 27.91 10.65
CA SER A 190 14.57 27.19 11.91
C SER A 190 15.11 25.79 11.63
N PHE A 191 15.94 25.26 12.53
CA PHE A 191 16.51 23.92 12.40
C PHE A 191 15.40 22.85 12.26
N THR A 192 14.32 22.97 13.03
CA THR A 192 13.15 22.08 12.96
C THR A 192 12.52 22.09 11.58
N PHE A 193 12.25 23.27 11.01
CA PHE A 193 11.58 23.41 9.71
C PHE A 193 12.37 22.74 8.58
N ARG A 194 13.71 22.85 8.58
CA ARG A 194 14.56 22.24 7.55
C ARG A 194 14.57 20.71 7.60
N ASN A 195 14.58 20.14 8.80
CA ASN A 195 14.55 18.69 8.96
C ASN A 195 13.19 18.14 8.50
N CYS A 196 12.08 18.85 8.77
CA CYS A 196 10.76 18.45 8.28
C CYS A 196 10.65 18.47 6.75
N ILE A 197 11.18 19.49 6.08
CA ILE A 197 11.18 19.55 4.59
C ILE A 197 12.04 18.44 3.99
N SER A 198 13.19 18.13 4.61
CA SER A 198 14.03 17.03 4.15
C SER A 198 13.30 15.70 4.28
N ALA A 199 12.64 15.46 5.43
CA ALA A 199 11.84 14.26 5.67
C ALA A 199 10.62 14.14 4.74
N ARG A 200 9.98 15.25 4.37
CA ARG A 200 8.93 15.28 3.33
C ARG A 200 9.45 14.76 2.00
N THR A 201 10.55 15.36 1.55
CA THR A 201 11.16 15.04 0.25
C THR A 201 11.61 13.59 0.21
N ASP A 202 12.25 13.15 1.29
CA ASP A 202 12.67 11.77 1.51
C ASP A 202 11.50 10.79 1.41
N TRP A 203 10.35 11.10 2.01
CA TRP A 203 9.17 10.24 1.93
C TRP A 203 8.62 10.10 0.51
N PHE A 204 8.48 11.20 -0.24
CA PHE A 204 8.00 11.12 -1.63
C PHE A 204 8.95 10.34 -2.53
N VAL A 205 10.26 10.58 -2.42
CA VAL A 205 11.28 9.85 -3.17
C VAL A 205 11.26 8.36 -2.80
N TYR A 206 11.13 8.06 -1.50
CA TYR A 206 11.03 6.69 -1.01
C TYR A 206 9.83 5.97 -1.61
N VAL A 207 8.64 6.58 -1.56
CA VAL A 207 7.42 5.99 -2.10
C VAL A 207 7.53 5.77 -3.61
N VAL A 208 8.06 6.74 -4.35
CA VAL A 208 8.24 6.61 -5.81
C VAL A 208 9.16 5.44 -6.13
N LEU A 209 10.30 5.29 -5.45
CA LEU A 209 11.19 4.15 -5.65
C LEU A 209 10.55 2.82 -5.23
N ARG A 210 9.82 2.84 -4.11
CA ARG A 210 9.18 1.66 -3.52
C ARG A 210 8.15 1.03 -4.44
N VAL A 211 7.42 1.80 -5.24
CA VAL A 211 6.35 1.25 -6.10
C VAL A 211 6.85 0.68 -7.43
N LEU A 212 8.09 0.97 -7.83
CA LEU A 212 8.65 0.51 -9.09
C LEU A 212 8.76 -1.03 -9.25
N PRO A 213 8.90 -1.86 -8.21
CA PRO A 213 8.80 -3.31 -8.37
C PRO A 213 7.44 -3.76 -8.91
N TRP A 214 6.36 -3.03 -8.63
CA TRP A 214 5.04 -3.36 -9.15
C TRP A 214 4.88 -2.94 -10.60
N ILE A 215 5.27 -1.71 -10.97
CA ILE A 215 4.89 -1.09 -12.25
C ILE A 215 6.06 -0.82 -13.21
N GLY A 216 7.30 -0.93 -12.74
CA GLY A 216 8.50 -0.53 -13.46
C GLY A 216 8.74 -1.30 -14.77
N LEU A 217 8.32 -2.57 -14.85
CA LEU A 217 8.41 -3.36 -16.08
C LEU A 217 7.53 -2.75 -17.19
N GLU A 218 6.24 -2.54 -16.92
CA GLU A 218 5.30 -1.95 -17.88
C GLU A 218 5.71 -0.52 -18.29
N LEU A 219 6.19 0.29 -17.35
CA LEU A 219 6.70 1.62 -17.65
C LEU A 219 7.99 1.56 -18.49
N ASN A 220 8.91 0.64 -18.20
CA ASN A 220 10.13 0.52 -18.99
C ASN A 220 9.84 0.05 -20.42
N GLU A 221 8.81 -0.78 -20.63
CA GLU A 221 8.43 -1.24 -21.96
C GLU A 221 7.71 -0.18 -22.80
N LYS A 222 6.87 0.67 -22.17
CA LYS A 222 5.95 1.57 -22.88
C LYS A 222 6.17 3.07 -22.63
N LYS A 223 6.91 3.43 -21.59
CA LYS A 223 7.12 4.79 -21.02
C LYS A 223 8.56 4.98 -20.51
N LYS A 224 9.52 4.44 -21.27
CA LYS A 224 10.92 4.33 -20.85
C LYS A 224 11.56 5.67 -20.52
N GLU A 225 11.37 6.65 -21.39
CA GLU A 225 11.99 7.96 -21.24
C GLU A 225 11.48 8.65 -19.97
N GLU A 226 10.18 8.59 -19.72
CA GLU A 226 9.58 9.17 -18.53
C GLU A 226 10.03 8.46 -17.24
N LEU A 227 10.11 7.12 -17.26
CA LEU A 227 10.67 6.35 -16.14
C LEU A 227 12.14 6.69 -15.87
N ASP A 228 12.96 6.79 -16.92
CA ASP A 228 14.37 7.14 -16.80
C ASP A 228 14.54 8.57 -16.20
N ASN A 229 13.68 9.52 -16.57
CA ASN A 229 13.66 10.87 -16.00
C ASN A 229 13.31 10.87 -14.50
N ILE A 230 12.30 10.09 -14.10
CA ILE A 230 11.91 9.94 -12.67
C ILE A 230 13.09 9.39 -11.85
N LEU A 231 13.74 8.34 -12.36
CA LEU A 231 14.90 7.72 -11.71
C LEU A 231 16.10 8.68 -11.62
N GLU A 232 16.36 9.45 -12.67
CA GLU A 232 17.42 10.46 -12.65
C GLU A 232 17.15 11.55 -11.60
N GLY A 233 15.91 12.02 -11.50
CA GLY A 233 15.48 12.97 -10.47
C GLY A 233 15.68 12.42 -9.06
N ALA A 234 15.27 11.18 -8.81
CA ALA A 234 15.47 10.51 -7.52
C ALA A 234 16.96 10.32 -7.19
N SER A 235 17.80 9.89 -8.15
CA SER A 235 19.24 9.71 -7.94
C SER A 235 19.92 11.01 -7.56
N LYS A 236 19.67 12.10 -8.32
CA LYS A 236 20.24 13.42 -8.05
C LYS A 236 19.90 13.93 -6.65
N TYR A 237 18.66 13.72 -6.22
CA TYR A 237 18.25 14.10 -4.87
C TYR A 237 19.03 13.32 -3.80
N ILE A 238 19.08 11.99 -3.92
CA ILE A 238 19.70 11.10 -2.93
C ILE A 238 21.21 11.34 -2.84
N GLU A 239 21.88 11.61 -3.97
CA GLU A 239 23.30 11.99 -4.03
C GLU A 239 23.58 13.33 -3.31
N GLY A 240 22.66 14.29 -3.44
CA GLY A 240 22.76 15.60 -2.80
C GLY A 240 22.36 15.64 -1.32
N ARG A 241 21.78 14.55 -0.79
CA ARG A 241 21.17 14.55 0.54
C ARG A 241 22.21 14.53 1.67
N LYS A 242 21.92 15.27 2.74
CA LYS A 242 22.68 15.20 4.00
C LYS A 242 22.31 13.93 4.78
N LYS A 243 23.31 13.17 5.18
CA LYS A 243 23.15 11.87 5.87
C LYS A 243 23.65 11.90 7.31
N ILE A 244 23.37 12.99 8.02
CA ILE A 244 23.87 13.23 9.38
C ILE A 244 23.26 12.26 10.41
N HIS A 245 22.05 11.74 10.14
CA HIS A 245 21.34 10.80 10.99
C HIS A 245 21.97 9.41 11.00
N VAL A 246 22.65 9.01 9.91
CA VAL A 246 23.13 7.64 9.71
C VAL A 246 23.96 7.15 10.91
N ARG A 247 25.00 7.90 11.31
CA ARG A 247 25.86 7.51 12.43
C ARG A 247 25.12 7.33 13.76
N MET A 248 24.01 8.05 13.96
CA MET A 248 23.21 7.95 15.18
C MET A 248 22.29 6.73 15.15
N LEU A 249 21.84 6.31 13.96
CA LEU A 249 20.86 5.24 13.78
C LEU A 249 21.51 3.87 13.47
N GLN A 250 22.78 3.84 13.06
CA GLN A 250 23.51 2.61 12.82
C GLN A 250 23.58 1.73 14.08
N VAL A 251 23.15 0.46 13.96
CA VAL A 251 23.31 -0.53 15.02
C VAL A 251 24.78 -0.84 15.29
N TRP A 252 25.62 -0.77 14.26
CA TRP A 252 27.06 -0.88 14.34
C TRP A 252 27.73 0.02 13.29
N SER A 253 28.91 0.57 13.63
CA SER A 253 29.62 1.56 12.81
C SER A 253 30.68 0.97 11.87
N SER A 254 30.95 -0.34 11.96
CA SER A 254 31.88 -1.04 11.07
C SER A 254 31.22 -1.22 9.70
N ASN A 255 31.94 -1.09 8.59
CA ASN A 255 31.39 -1.43 7.26
C ASN A 255 31.59 -2.92 6.89
N THR A 256 32.10 -3.72 7.85
CA THR A 256 32.37 -5.15 7.67
C THR A 256 31.76 -5.97 8.81
N PRO A 257 31.18 -7.16 8.55
CA PRO A 257 31.06 -7.81 7.23
C PRO A 257 29.98 -7.21 6.32
N HIS A 258 28.99 -6.55 6.88
CA HIS A 258 27.97 -5.81 6.13
C HIS A 258 28.12 -4.33 6.42
N GLU A 259 27.46 -3.46 5.66
CA GLU A 259 27.29 -2.03 6.01
C GLU A 259 25.85 -1.78 6.48
N GLN A 260 25.66 -0.89 7.45
CA GLN A 260 24.34 -0.38 7.85
C GLN A 260 24.06 0.89 7.03
N GLU A 261 23.41 0.70 5.89
CA GLU A 261 23.20 1.73 4.87
C GLU A 261 22.03 2.65 5.21
N ASP A 262 22.08 3.90 4.75
CA ASP A 262 20.90 4.74 4.68
C ASP A 262 19.82 4.07 3.81
N TYR A 263 18.58 4.09 4.26
CA TYR A 263 17.47 3.38 3.61
C TYR A 263 17.20 3.80 2.16
N LEU A 264 17.37 5.09 1.82
CA LEU A 264 17.14 5.58 0.45
C LEU A 264 18.33 5.28 -0.46
N ASP A 265 19.56 5.29 0.07
CA ASP A 265 20.73 4.82 -0.69
C ASP A 265 20.58 3.33 -1.03
N CYS A 266 20.20 2.53 -0.04
CA CYS A 266 19.97 1.09 -0.22
C CYS A 266 18.84 0.83 -1.23
N LEU A 267 17.69 1.49 -1.09
CA LEU A 267 16.57 1.30 -2.01
C LEU A 267 16.90 1.74 -3.44
N MET A 268 17.63 2.85 -3.61
CA MET A 268 18.11 3.27 -4.93
C MET A 268 19.04 2.23 -5.56
N ALA A 269 19.95 1.63 -4.78
CA ALA A 269 20.80 0.55 -5.27
C ALA A 269 19.98 -0.70 -5.68
N GLN A 270 18.94 -1.04 -4.90
CA GLN A 270 18.03 -2.15 -5.19
C GLN A 270 17.21 -1.92 -6.46
N VAL A 271 16.65 -0.73 -6.64
CA VAL A 271 15.92 -0.33 -7.86
C VAL A 271 16.86 -0.29 -9.07
N THR A 272 18.09 0.20 -8.91
CA THR A 272 19.10 0.20 -9.98
C THR A 272 19.46 -1.23 -10.40
N SER A 273 19.60 -2.13 -9.43
CA SER A 273 19.80 -3.56 -9.67
C SER A 273 18.62 -4.18 -10.41
N LEU A 274 17.37 -3.88 -9.99
CA LEU A 274 16.17 -4.32 -10.70
C LEU A 274 16.14 -3.82 -12.15
N LYS A 275 16.45 -2.54 -12.39
CA LYS A 275 16.56 -1.96 -13.74
C LYS A 275 17.61 -2.69 -14.59
N ASN A 276 18.78 -3.00 -14.02
CA ASN A 276 19.85 -3.75 -14.70
C ASN A 276 19.46 -5.22 -14.99
N ASN A 277 18.47 -5.74 -14.27
CA ASN A 277 17.88 -7.06 -14.49
C ASN A 277 16.58 -6.98 -15.30
N ASP A 278 16.47 -6.00 -16.20
CA ASP A 278 15.32 -5.80 -17.10
C ASP A 278 13.96 -5.68 -16.38
N TRP A 279 13.95 -5.11 -15.17
CA TRP A 279 12.75 -4.96 -14.33
C TRP A 279 12.07 -6.28 -13.96
N LYS A 280 12.82 -7.37 -13.94
CA LYS A 280 12.31 -8.70 -13.57
C LYS A 280 12.69 -9.04 -12.13
N GLU A 281 11.68 -9.38 -11.34
CA GLU A 281 11.79 -9.91 -9.98
C GLU A 281 10.94 -11.18 -9.84
N LYS A 282 11.09 -11.89 -8.72
CA LYS A 282 10.45 -13.20 -8.49
C LYS A 282 9.56 -13.27 -7.23
N GLN A 283 9.43 -12.17 -6.50
CA GLN A 283 8.73 -12.15 -5.21
C GLN A 283 7.25 -11.83 -5.36
N ILE A 284 6.88 -10.92 -6.27
CA ILE A 284 5.49 -10.47 -6.41
C ILE A 284 4.66 -11.50 -7.21
N ALA A 285 3.62 -12.04 -6.58
CA ALA A 285 2.66 -12.91 -7.26
C ALA A 285 1.68 -12.09 -8.12
N ARG A 286 1.89 -12.09 -9.45
CA ARG A 286 1.13 -11.27 -10.41
C ARG A 286 -0.11 -12.01 -10.94
N HIS A 287 -1.17 -12.06 -10.14
CA HIS A 287 -2.37 -12.85 -10.43
C HIS A 287 -3.10 -12.45 -11.73
N TYR A 288 -3.08 -11.17 -12.11
CA TYR A 288 -3.71 -10.65 -13.32
C TYR A 288 -3.15 -11.26 -14.61
N VAL A 289 -1.94 -11.84 -14.60
CA VAL A 289 -1.33 -12.50 -15.77
C VAL A 289 -2.18 -13.69 -16.24
N ALA A 290 -2.85 -14.39 -15.32
CA ALA A 290 -3.74 -15.50 -15.66
C ALA A 290 -5.02 -15.05 -16.39
N PHE A 291 -5.31 -13.75 -16.40
CA PHE A 291 -6.53 -13.14 -16.93
C PHE A 291 -6.28 -12.22 -18.14
N ASP A 292 -5.13 -12.35 -18.82
CA ASP A 292 -4.76 -11.48 -19.95
C ASP A 292 -5.88 -11.38 -21.01
N ALA A 293 -6.48 -12.51 -21.38
CA ALA A 293 -7.60 -12.55 -22.34
C ALA A 293 -8.87 -11.81 -21.86
N ALA A 294 -9.12 -11.75 -20.55
CA ALA A 294 -10.26 -11.03 -19.99
C ALA A 294 -9.97 -9.52 -19.84
N LEU A 295 -8.71 -9.15 -19.67
CA LEU A 295 -8.28 -7.78 -19.42
C LEU A 295 -7.85 -7.02 -20.68
N GLN A 296 -7.48 -7.72 -21.77
CA GLN A 296 -6.90 -7.11 -22.98
C GLN A 296 -7.80 -6.02 -23.62
N ASP A 297 -9.13 -6.22 -23.58
CA ASP A 297 -10.12 -5.35 -24.22
C ASP A 297 -10.77 -4.37 -23.21
N ALA A 298 -10.33 -4.39 -21.96
CA ALA A 298 -10.85 -3.50 -20.92
C ALA A 298 -10.47 -2.05 -21.23
N LEU A 299 -11.45 -1.15 -21.19
CA LEU A 299 -11.20 0.28 -21.27
C LEU A 299 -10.48 0.75 -20.01
N GLN A 300 -9.48 1.62 -20.19
CA GLN A 300 -8.67 2.18 -19.11
C GLN A 300 -9.16 3.57 -18.72
N HIS A 301 -8.92 3.93 -17.47
CA HIS A 301 -9.17 5.25 -16.90
C HIS A 301 -7.87 6.05 -16.83
N ASN A 302 -7.99 7.38 -16.87
CA ASN A 302 -6.90 8.24 -16.42
C ASN A 302 -7.06 8.49 -14.93
N LEU A 303 -5.95 8.44 -14.21
CA LEU A 303 -5.90 8.85 -12.81
C LEU A 303 -6.31 10.34 -12.72
N PRO A 304 -7.26 10.70 -11.84
CA PRO A 304 -7.61 12.09 -11.58
C PRO A 304 -6.39 12.94 -11.22
N SER A 305 -6.38 14.22 -11.60
CA SER A 305 -5.30 15.13 -11.18
C SER A 305 -5.18 15.12 -9.66
N PHE A 306 -3.97 14.85 -9.17
CA PHE A 306 -3.66 14.76 -7.76
C PHE A 306 -2.49 15.69 -7.43
N SER A 307 -2.60 16.44 -6.33
CA SER A 307 -1.53 17.26 -5.78
C SER A 307 -1.43 16.95 -4.30
N PRO A 308 -0.28 16.48 -3.80
CA PRO A 308 -0.07 16.29 -2.37
C PRO A 308 -0.38 17.55 -1.55
N PRO A 309 -0.80 17.40 -0.28
CA PRO A 309 -0.98 18.54 0.61
C PRO A 309 0.31 19.38 0.73
N ILE A 310 0.17 20.70 0.73
CA ILE A 310 1.29 21.64 0.91
C ILE A 310 1.89 21.43 2.32
N HIS A 311 3.21 21.53 2.43
CA HIS A 311 3.89 21.47 3.72
C HIS A 311 3.35 22.52 4.72
N SER A 312 3.16 22.11 5.97
CA SER A 312 2.85 23.01 7.08
C SER A 312 3.86 22.82 8.22
N GLU A 313 4.10 23.85 9.04
CA GLU A 313 5.08 23.78 10.14
C GLU A 313 4.78 22.68 11.18
N GLY A 314 3.50 22.26 11.29
CA GLY A 314 3.07 21.19 12.18
C GLY A 314 3.13 19.79 11.55
N ALA A 315 3.46 19.69 10.26
CA ALA A 315 3.47 18.42 9.55
C ALA A 315 4.57 17.50 10.08
N ASN A 316 4.18 16.30 10.49
CA ASN A 316 5.13 15.24 10.81
C ASN A 316 5.31 14.37 9.57
N TYR A 317 6.53 13.96 9.29
CA TYR A 317 6.85 13.02 8.22
C TYR A 317 7.59 11.82 8.82
N PRO A 318 7.57 10.66 8.16
CA PRO A 318 8.32 9.49 8.62
C PRO A 318 9.80 9.82 8.79
N LEU A 319 10.39 9.31 9.87
CA LEU A 319 11.80 9.54 10.18
C LEU A 319 12.69 8.74 9.23
N PRO A 320 13.90 9.24 8.91
CA PRO A 320 14.85 8.46 8.12
C PRO A 320 15.30 7.22 8.90
N MET A 321 15.61 6.16 8.17
CA MET A 321 16.00 4.87 8.72
C MET A 321 17.39 4.46 8.24
N VAL A 322 17.96 3.48 8.93
CA VAL A 322 19.16 2.75 8.50
C VAL A 322 18.78 1.28 8.38
N VAL A 323 19.15 0.65 7.27
CA VAL A 323 18.78 -0.73 6.97
C VAL A 323 19.57 -1.67 7.86
N PHE A 324 18.87 -2.46 8.65
CA PHE A 324 19.49 -3.52 9.43
C PHE A 324 19.92 -4.67 8.52
N ARG A 325 21.23 -4.84 8.38
CA ARG A 325 21.84 -6.02 7.76
C ARG A 325 22.59 -6.86 8.79
N LEU A 326 22.51 -8.18 8.66
CA LEU A 326 23.30 -9.13 9.45
C LEU A 326 23.65 -10.39 8.66
N PHE A 327 22.75 -10.82 7.78
CA PHE A 327 22.89 -12.05 7.01
C PHE A 327 23.19 -11.79 5.53
N ASP A 328 24.07 -12.61 4.97
CA ASP A 328 24.25 -12.81 3.53
C ASP A 328 24.13 -14.29 3.12
N TYR A 329 24.42 -14.58 1.85
CA TYR A 329 24.31 -15.94 1.29
C TYR A 329 25.29 -16.93 1.91
N ALA A 330 26.43 -16.48 2.46
CA ALA A 330 27.42 -17.36 3.09
C ALA A 330 26.97 -17.86 4.46
N ASP A 331 26.04 -17.14 5.11
CA ASP A 331 25.41 -17.56 6.36
C ASP A 331 24.33 -18.64 6.18
N CYS A 332 23.95 -18.95 4.93
CA CYS A 332 22.97 -19.98 4.57
C CYS A 332 23.59 -21.11 3.71
N PRO A 333 24.46 -21.97 4.26
CA PRO A 333 25.32 -22.89 3.50
C PRO A 333 24.69 -24.21 3.00
N GLU A 334 23.40 -24.48 3.21
CA GLU A 334 22.74 -25.75 2.81
C GLU A 334 21.89 -25.63 1.53
N ASP A 335 21.44 -26.77 0.95
CA ASP A 335 20.69 -26.99 -0.32
C ASP A 335 19.34 -26.22 -0.50
N GLY A 336 19.13 -25.15 0.26
CA GLY A 336 17.95 -24.30 0.21
C GLY A 336 18.03 -23.17 -0.82
N THR A 337 16.98 -22.36 -0.85
CA THR A 337 16.92 -21.15 -1.68
C THR A 337 17.97 -20.15 -1.21
N VAL A 338 18.78 -19.66 -2.16
CA VAL A 338 19.81 -18.64 -1.89
C VAL A 338 19.17 -17.37 -1.35
N LEU A 339 19.67 -16.86 -0.22
CA LEU A 339 19.23 -15.59 0.34
C LEU A 339 19.48 -14.45 -0.66
N PRO A 340 18.46 -13.64 -1.02
CA PRO A 340 18.66 -12.50 -1.90
C PRO A 340 19.70 -11.52 -1.34
N GLY A 341 20.58 -11.05 -2.21
CA GLY A 341 21.64 -10.11 -1.86
C GLY A 341 21.09 -8.78 -1.34
N ALA A 342 21.89 -8.05 -0.54
CA ALA A 342 21.47 -6.79 0.10
C ALA A 342 20.88 -5.76 -0.88
N HIS A 343 21.43 -5.69 -2.10
CA HIS A 343 20.98 -4.79 -3.17
C HIS A 343 20.10 -5.46 -4.23
N SER A 344 19.48 -6.60 -3.92
CA SER A 344 18.39 -7.15 -4.75
C SER A 344 17.05 -6.58 -4.26
N ILE A 345 16.12 -6.34 -5.19
CA ILE A 345 14.80 -5.83 -4.82
C ILE A 345 13.96 -6.88 -4.09
N GLU A 346 14.19 -8.16 -4.36
CA GLU A 346 13.55 -9.26 -3.64
C GLU A 346 13.88 -9.20 -2.16
N ARG A 347 15.11 -8.80 -1.79
CA ARG A 347 15.48 -8.61 -0.39
C ARG A 347 14.62 -7.55 0.29
N PHE A 348 14.41 -6.41 -0.39
CA PHE A 348 13.54 -5.34 0.08
C PHE A 348 12.08 -5.80 0.24
N LEU A 349 11.53 -6.47 -0.78
CA LEU A 349 10.14 -6.93 -0.77
C LEU A 349 9.88 -7.95 0.35
N ILE A 350 10.79 -8.90 0.56
CA ILE A 350 10.69 -9.89 1.64
C ILE A 350 10.76 -9.21 3.01
N GLU A 351 11.70 -8.27 3.22
CA GLU A 351 11.83 -7.56 4.49
C GLU A 351 10.59 -6.71 4.80
N GLU A 352 10.04 -6.01 3.81
CA GLU A 352 8.80 -5.23 3.95
C GLU A 352 7.59 -6.11 4.29
N GLU A 353 7.43 -7.24 3.59
CA GLU A 353 6.35 -8.19 3.83
C GLU A 353 6.43 -8.76 5.25
N LEU A 354 7.63 -9.17 5.70
CA LEU A 354 7.82 -9.68 7.05
C LEU A 354 7.57 -8.63 8.13
N ASN A 355 8.02 -7.39 7.93
CA ASN A 355 7.75 -6.29 8.86
C ASN A 355 6.24 -6.08 9.02
N TRP A 356 5.51 -6.00 7.90
CA TRP A 356 4.06 -5.86 7.93
C TRP A 356 3.37 -7.04 8.63
N ILE A 357 3.76 -8.29 8.34
CA ILE A 357 3.21 -9.48 9.00
C ILE A 357 3.42 -9.41 10.52
N ILE A 358 4.61 -9.02 10.96
CA ILE A 358 4.95 -8.89 12.39
C ILE A 358 4.07 -7.82 13.03
N ASP A 359 3.96 -6.64 12.42
CA ASP A 359 3.19 -5.53 12.96
C ASP A 359 1.69 -5.85 13.01
N PHE A 360 1.16 -6.46 11.95
CA PHE A 360 -0.23 -6.89 11.87
C PHE A 360 -0.58 -7.92 12.95
N ASN A 361 0.34 -8.85 13.25
CA ASN A 361 0.13 -9.93 14.23
C ASN A 361 0.77 -9.65 15.60
N ALA A 362 1.22 -8.41 15.88
CA ALA A 362 2.00 -8.09 17.07
C ALA A 362 1.29 -8.43 18.40
N THR A 363 -0.05 -8.51 18.38
CA THR A 363 -0.86 -8.85 19.56
C THR A 363 -1.14 -10.34 19.73
N ASP A 364 -0.94 -11.16 18.70
CA ASP A 364 -1.14 -12.61 18.76
C ASP A 364 0.04 -13.39 18.13
N ARG A 365 0.97 -13.78 19.00
CA ARG A 365 2.15 -14.55 18.64
C ARG A 365 1.87 -15.93 18.02
N LYS A 366 0.65 -16.46 18.08
CA LYS A 366 0.35 -17.83 17.63
C LYS A 366 -0.21 -17.92 16.21
N ILE A 367 -0.59 -16.81 15.58
CA ILE A 367 -1.18 -16.79 14.23
C ILE A 367 -0.15 -17.18 13.13
N TRP A 368 1.08 -17.54 13.50
CA TRP A 368 2.20 -17.93 12.62
C TRP A 368 2.12 -19.34 11.95
N HIS A 369 0.93 -19.89 11.67
CA HIS A 369 0.82 -21.22 11.05
C HIS A 369 -0.27 -21.37 9.99
#